data_AF-A0AA37VA61-F1
#
_entry.id   AF-A0AA37VA61-F1
#
_cell.length_a   1.000
_cell.length_b   1.000
_cell.length_c   1.000
_cell.angle_alpha   90.00
_cell.angle_beta   90.00
_cell.angle_gamma   90.00
#
_symmetry.space_group_name_H-M   'P 1'
#
loop_
_entity.id
_entity.type
_entity.pdbx_description
1 polymer ?
#
loop_
_entity_poly.entity_id
_entity_poly.type
_entity_poly.pdbx_seq_one_letter_code
_entity_poly.pdbx_strand_id
1 'polypeptide(L)'
;MLAALAAAACGGGGGGDAPTAPGPAVLALTLAGVGPLDPAREGHYAAWLIAGGDVRPAGRVQLGADGSATVPIAERPARVDSVLVTVEPPGDADPGPSAQRLLVGALRGGRATLGVTGALTRGALPLQERPGQFTLFTTSNNARLGYPSYEEAGVWLFNIVPNETPQRDTWVRLAQLAPAWTYEGWVVRDLGASNAVWLSYGKFVTDDGGAVAEKDDDGWGPLSGIPDYLTAGIDNFPGSDFLANPLGLPLPAGVTLPLDLRERDAAGGSRWSHVITIEPATERGEAMGAARPFLVRPYRDPFGDAGAGRPRAITYRPDGVPHGTAELR
;
A
#
# COMPACT_ATOMS: atom_id res chain seq x y z
N MET A 1 -46.28 86.22 10.82
CA MET A 1 -47.03 85.22 11.61
C MET A 1 -46.37 83.88 11.33
N LEU A 2 -45.63 83.38 12.32
CA LEU A 2 -44.92 82.10 12.37
C LEU A 2 -45.93 80.96 12.55
N ALA A 3 -45.70 79.82 11.91
CA ALA A 3 -46.08 78.52 12.47
C ALA A 3 -45.22 77.42 11.82
N ALA A 4 -44.18 77.02 12.55
CA ALA A 4 -43.42 75.80 12.31
C ALA A 4 -44.21 74.61 12.90
N LEU A 5 -44.29 73.49 12.18
CA LEU A 5 -44.67 72.20 12.74
C LEU A 5 -43.47 71.25 12.68
N ALA A 6 -42.98 70.88 13.86
CA ALA A 6 -42.11 69.73 14.07
C ALA A 6 -42.99 68.52 14.41
N ALA A 7 -42.68 67.35 13.84
CA ALA A 7 -43.24 66.09 14.29
C ALA A 7 -42.14 65.03 14.40
N ALA A 8 -41.91 64.69 15.67
CA ALA A 8 -41.27 63.54 16.29
C ALA A 8 -40.77 62.36 15.43
N ALA A 9 -39.54 61.96 15.77
CA ALA A 9 -38.95 60.66 15.50
C ALA A 9 -39.68 59.52 16.26
N CYS A 10 -39.83 58.37 15.60
CA CYS A 10 -40.00 57.08 16.26
C CYS A 10 -38.81 56.20 15.88
N GLY A 11 -37.99 55.87 16.88
CA GLY A 11 -36.95 54.86 16.78
C GLY A 11 -37.55 53.46 16.69
N GLY A 12 -37.00 52.65 15.80
CA GLY A 12 -37.15 51.21 15.77
C GLY A 12 -35.80 50.64 15.37
N GLY A 13 -34.98 50.32 16.35
CA GLY A 13 -33.68 49.68 16.17
C GLY A 13 -33.87 48.26 15.64
N GLY A 14 -34.01 48.12 14.32
CA GLY A 14 -33.83 46.87 13.61
C GLY A 14 -32.34 46.68 13.37
N GLY A 15 -31.62 46.22 14.39
CA GLY A 15 -30.31 45.61 14.20
C GLY A 15 -30.51 44.34 13.39
N GLY A 16 -30.60 44.49 12.07
CA GLY A 16 -30.51 43.38 11.16
C GLY A 16 -29.08 42.87 11.25
N ASP A 17 -28.86 41.84 12.06
CA ASP A 17 -27.72 40.97 11.91
C ASP A 17 -27.78 40.47 10.47
N ALA A 18 -26.99 41.10 9.60
CA ALA A 18 -26.74 40.58 8.28
C ALA A 18 -26.31 39.12 8.46
N PRO A 19 -26.90 38.15 7.74
CA PRO A 19 -26.50 36.77 7.88
C PRO A 19 -24.99 36.68 7.68
N THR A 20 -24.28 36.26 8.72
CA THR A 20 -22.84 36.05 8.66
C THR A 20 -22.57 35.18 7.45
N ALA A 21 -21.80 35.71 6.48
CA ALA A 21 -21.47 34.96 5.29
C ALA A 21 -20.94 33.58 5.73
N PRO A 22 -21.44 32.47 5.17
CA PRO A 22 -20.95 31.16 5.54
C PRO A 22 -19.43 31.14 5.37
N GLY A 23 -18.73 30.68 6.41
CA GLY A 23 -17.26 30.58 6.37
C GLY A 23 -16.80 29.74 5.18
N PRO A 24 -15.52 29.86 4.79
CA PRO A 24 -14.98 29.03 3.71
C PRO A 24 -15.20 27.55 4.02
N ALA A 25 -15.64 26.78 3.01
CA ALA A 25 -15.86 25.36 3.17
C ALA A 25 -14.54 24.63 3.46
N VAL A 26 -14.60 23.58 4.26
CA VAL A 26 -13.41 22.85 4.71
C VAL A 26 -13.63 21.34 4.61
N LEU A 27 -12.61 20.62 4.14
CA LEU A 27 -12.51 19.17 4.25
C LEU A 27 -11.60 18.82 5.42
N ALA A 28 -12.18 18.27 6.49
CA ALA A 28 -11.42 17.70 7.59
C ALA A 28 -11.17 16.20 7.32
N LEU A 29 -9.93 15.75 7.44
CA LEU A 29 -9.52 14.36 7.26
C LEU A 29 -8.96 13.82 8.58
N THR A 30 -9.21 12.54 8.84
CA THR A 30 -8.55 11.77 9.89
C THR A 30 -8.20 10.42 9.30
N LEU A 31 -6.91 10.21 9.04
CA LEU A 31 -6.38 9.05 8.34
C LEU A 31 -5.49 8.23 9.28
N ALA A 32 -5.56 6.92 9.17
CA ALA A 32 -4.70 5.96 9.85
C ALA A 32 -4.05 5.03 8.82
N GLY A 33 -2.90 4.44 9.18
CA GLY A 33 -2.13 3.60 8.27
C GLY A 33 -1.50 4.37 7.11
N VAL A 34 -1.47 5.71 7.17
CA VAL A 34 -0.76 6.60 6.25
C VAL A 34 0.44 7.23 6.95
N GLY A 35 1.55 7.35 6.24
CA GLY A 35 2.78 7.99 6.73
C GLY A 35 3.17 9.20 5.88
N PRO A 36 4.16 9.99 6.32
CA PRO A 36 4.74 11.02 5.46
C PRO A 36 5.34 10.38 4.21
N LEU A 37 5.15 11.05 3.07
CA LEU A 37 5.78 10.68 1.81
C LEU A 37 7.09 11.43 1.62
N ASP A 38 8.09 10.79 1.04
CA ASP A 38 9.29 11.44 0.50
C ASP A 38 8.88 12.29 -0.73
N PRO A 39 8.93 13.63 -0.66
CA PRO A 39 8.44 14.47 -1.75
C PRO A 39 9.20 14.33 -3.06
N ALA A 40 10.45 13.86 -3.01
CA ALA A 40 11.28 13.70 -4.19
C ALA A 40 11.09 12.35 -4.88
N ARG A 41 10.59 11.34 -4.16
CA ARG A 41 10.42 9.97 -4.66
C ARG A 41 8.96 9.55 -4.76
N GLU A 42 8.23 9.71 -3.67
CA GLU A 42 6.85 9.25 -3.51
C GLU A 42 5.83 10.37 -3.79
N GLY A 43 6.24 11.63 -3.62
CA GLY A 43 5.43 12.79 -3.95
C GLY A 43 4.59 13.31 -2.79
N HIS A 44 3.29 13.53 -3.00
CA HIS A 44 2.42 14.11 -1.96
C HIS A 44 0.97 13.64 -2.03
N TYR A 45 0.24 13.75 -0.92
CA TYR A 45 -1.18 13.47 -0.93
C TYR A 45 -2.00 14.66 -1.44
N ALA A 46 -3.03 14.38 -2.24
CA ALA A 46 -4.05 15.34 -2.63
C ALA A 46 -5.45 14.80 -2.35
N ALA A 47 -6.38 15.70 -2.04
CA ALA A 47 -7.79 15.39 -1.83
C ALA A 47 -8.64 15.96 -2.95
N TRP A 48 -9.68 15.22 -3.32
CA TRP A 48 -10.58 15.52 -4.41
C TRP A 48 -12.03 15.30 -3.99
N LEU A 49 -12.93 16.14 -4.51
CA LEU A 49 -14.37 16.01 -4.36
C LEU A 49 -14.96 15.49 -5.66
N ILE A 50 -15.76 14.43 -5.58
CA ILE A 50 -16.47 13.86 -6.74
C ILE A 50 -17.92 14.32 -6.68
N ALA A 51 -18.41 14.94 -7.75
CA ALA A 51 -19.74 15.52 -7.84
C ALA A 51 -20.36 15.22 -9.22
N GLY A 52 -21.33 14.31 -9.29
CA GLY A 52 -21.99 13.98 -10.56
C GLY A 52 -21.08 13.37 -11.62
N GLY A 53 -19.97 12.76 -11.20
CA GLY A 53 -18.92 12.24 -12.09
C GLY A 53 -17.75 13.20 -12.33
N ASP A 54 -17.93 14.50 -12.04
CA ASP A 54 -16.85 15.48 -12.11
C ASP A 54 -15.93 15.35 -10.89
N VAL A 55 -14.61 15.32 -11.12
CA VAL A 55 -13.62 15.32 -10.06
C VAL A 55 -13.03 16.73 -9.93
N ARG A 56 -13.12 17.32 -8.74
CA ARG A 56 -12.64 18.67 -8.46
C ARG A 56 -11.57 18.65 -7.36
N PRO A 57 -10.50 19.44 -7.47
CA PRO A 57 -9.48 19.51 -6.43
C PRO A 57 -10.08 20.11 -5.15
N ALA A 58 -9.91 19.41 -4.03
CA ALA A 58 -10.08 20.01 -2.71
C ALA A 58 -8.79 20.72 -2.28
N GLY A 59 -7.64 20.08 -2.54
CA GLY A 59 -6.32 20.66 -2.29
C GLY A 59 -5.31 19.63 -1.79
N ARG A 60 -4.09 20.10 -1.52
CA ARG A 60 -3.01 19.27 -0.97
C ARG A 60 -3.31 18.87 0.47
N VAL A 61 -3.01 17.63 0.82
CA VAL A 61 -3.19 17.10 2.18
C VAL A 61 -1.85 17.13 2.91
N GLN A 62 -1.76 17.98 3.93
CA GLN A 62 -0.67 17.98 4.91
C GLN A 62 -1.14 17.27 6.18
N LEU A 63 -0.65 16.05 6.40
CA LEU A 63 -1.00 15.26 7.58
C LEU A 63 -0.21 15.74 8.80
N GLY A 64 -0.93 15.94 9.90
CA GLY A 64 -0.36 16.05 11.24
C GLY A 64 0.18 14.71 11.73
N ALA A 65 0.93 14.74 12.83
CA ALA A 65 1.49 13.54 13.45
C ALA A 65 0.42 12.54 13.95
N ASP A 66 -0.81 13.01 14.16
CA ASP A 66 -1.99 12.23 14.53
C ASP A 66 -2.81 11.74 13.32
N GLY A 67 -2.33 11.98 12.11
CA GLY A 67 -3.03 11.63 10.86
C GLY A 67 -4.21 12.57 10.52
N SER A 68 -4.36 13.68 11.24
CA SER A 68 -5.37 14.69 10.91
C SER A 68 -4.89 15.65 9.81
N ALA A 69 -5.81 16.15 8.99
CA ALA A 69 -5.53 17.24 8.05
C ALA A 69 -6.79 18.10 7.86
N THR A 70 -6.56 19.37 7.51
CA THR A 70 -7.63 20.31 7.18
C THR A 70 -7.29 20.94 5.84
N VAL A 71 -8.17 20.74 4.84
CA VAL A 71 -7.99 21.25 3.49
C VAL A 71 -9.06 22.33 3.23
N PRO A 72 -8.68 23.60 3.07
CA PRO A 72 -9.62 24.66 2.71
C PRO A 72 -10.09 24.48 1.27
N ILE A 73 -11.40 24.52 1.04
CA ILE A 73 -12.01 24.34 -0.28
C ILE A 73 -12.34 25.71 -0.86
N ALA A 74 -11.71 26.04 -1.99
CA ALA A 74 -11.93 27.32 -2.67
C ALA A 74 -13.36 27.42 -3.24
N GLU A 75 -13.87 26.36 -3.84
CA GLU A 75 -15.22 26.31 -4.42
C GLU A 75 -15.89 24.97 -4.06
N ARG A 76 -16.89 25.04 -3.17
CA ARG A 76 -17.66 23.85 -2.79
C ARG A 76 -18.76 23.57 -3.82
N PRO A 77 -18.79 22.38 -4.44
CA PRO A 77 -19.89 21.99 -5.30
C PRO A 77 -21.22 21.94 -4.53
N ALA A 78 -22.32 22.25 -5.21
CA ALA A 78 -23.66 22.19 -4.60
C ALA A 78 -24.00 20.80 -4.04
N ARG A 79 -23.45 19.74 -4.65
CA ARG A 79 -23.57 18.35 -4.22
C ARG A 79 -22.22 17.66 -4.38
N VAL A 80 -21.79 16.94 -3.35
CA VAL A 80 -20.60 16.10 -3.36
C VAL A 80 -21.04 14.68 -3.05
N ASP A 81 -20.70 13.75 -3.93
CA ASP A 81 -21.04 12.33 -3.84
C ASP A 81 -19.98 11.52 -3.10
N SER A 82 -18.70 11.87 -3.26
CA SER A 82 -17.59 11.12 -2.67
C SER A 82 -16.36 11.99 -2.46
N VAL A 83 -15.48 11.52 -1.58
CA VAL A 83 -14.15 12.07 -1.36
C VAL A 83 -13.12 11.04 -1.82
N LEU A 84 -12.10 11.51 -2.54
CA LEU A 84 -10.97 10.71 -3.01
C LEU A 84 -9.67 11.31 -2.47
N VAL A 85 -8.76 10.46 -2.02
CA VAL A 85 -7.37 10.81 -1.70
C VAL A 85 -6.46 10.07 -2.66
N THR A 86 -5.54 10.78 -3.30
CA THR A 86 -4.54 10.26 -4.22
C THR A 86 -3.13 10.46 -3.68
N VAL A 87 -2.19 9.72 -4.24
CA VAL A 87 -0.75 10.00 -4.17
C VAL A 87 -0.37 10.67 -5.49
N GLU A 88 0.04 11.92 -5.45
CA GLU A 88 0.47 12.70 -6.60
C GLU A 88 1.99 12.53 -6.77
N PRO A 89 2.45 11.86 -7.85
CA PRO A 89 3.88 11.59 -8.04
C PRO A 89 4.73 12.86 -8.14
N PRO A 90 6.03 12.79 -7.81
CA PRO A 90 6.94 13.92 -8.01
C PRO A 90 6.98 14.35 -9.48
N GLY A 91 6.78 15.64 -9.73
CA GLY A 91 6.83 16.21 -11.08
C GLY A 91 5.60 15.96 -11.95
N ASP A 92 4.51 15.42 -11.39
CA ASP A 92 3.24 15.36 -12.10
C ASP A 92 2.72 16.78 -12.38
N ALA A 93 2.37 17.04 -13.64
CA ALA A 93 1.88 18.32 -14.12
C ALA A 93 0.40 18.25 -14.55
N ASP A 94 -0.21 17.05 -14.50
CA ASP A 94 -1.64 16.90 -14.73
C ASP A 94 -2.42 17.62 -13.61
N PRO A 95 -3.34 18.56 -13.95
CA PRO A 95 -4.15 19.22 -12.95
C PRO A 95 -5.27 18.32 -12.36
N GLY A 96 -5.49 17.14 -12.93
CA GLY A 96 -6.43 16.13 -12.44
C GLY A 96 -5.84 15.21 -11.37
N PRO A 97 -6.67 14.32 -10.78
CA PRO A 97 -6.17 13.33 -9.85
C PRO A 97 -5.25 12.33 -10.54
N SER A 98 -4.13 11.99 -9.88
CA SER A 98 -3.30 10.90 -10.36
C SER A 98 -4.08 9.58 -10.44
N ALA A 99 -3.55 8.65 -11.24
CA ALA A 99 -4.05 7.29 -11.28
C ALA A 99 -3.80 6.51 -9.96
N GLN A 100 -2.88 6.97 -9.11
CA GLN A 100 -2.53 6.38 -7.82
C GLN A 100 -3.54 6.79 -6.74
N ARG A 101 -4.78 6.32 -6.91
CA ARG A 101 -5.87 6.51 -5.96
C ARG A 101 -5.63 5.66 -4.71
N LEU A 102 -5.56 6.30 -3.54
CA LEU A 102 -5.23 5.64 -2.28
C LEU A 102 -6.49 5.32 -1.45
N LEU A 103 -7.37 6.31 -1.26
CA LEU A 103 -8.58 6.15 -0.45
C LEU A 103 -9.80 6.76 -1.16
N VAL A 104 -10.93 6.09 -1.04
CA VAL A 104 -12.21 6.64 -1.51
C VAL A 104 -13.31 6.38 -0.49
N GLY A 105 -14.31 7.26 -0.44
CA GLY A 105 -15.48 7.06 0.40
C GLY A 105 -16.67 7.91 -0.06
N ALA A 106 -17.86 7.31 -0.04
CA ALA A 106 -19.11 8.01 -0.34
C ALA A 106 -19.48 8.99 0.78
N LEU A 107 -19.84 10.22 0.41
CA LEU A 107 -20.24 11.25 1.35
C LEU A 107 -21.73 11.13 1.68
N ARG A 108 -22.06 10.97 2.96
CA ARG A 108 -23.44 10.91 3.47
C ARG A 108 -23.57 11.80 4.70
N GLY A 109 -24.49 12.76 4.64
CA GLY A 109 -24.67 13.73 5.74
C GLY A 109 -23.40 14.54 6.05
N GLY A 110 -22.60 14.84 5.04
CA GLY A 110 -21.34 15.57 5.19
C GLY A 110 -20.15 14.73 5.70
N ARG A 111 -20.30 13.42 5.91
CA ARG A 111 -19.21 12.53 6.34
C ARG A 111 -19.01 11.35 5.39
N ALA A 112 -17.76 10.94 5.20
CA ALA A 112 -17.39 9.72 4.46
C ALA A 112 -16.47 8.84 5.31
N THR A 113 -16.67 7.53 5.24
CA THR A 113 -15.66 6.54 5.65
C THR A 113 -14.76 6.26 4.46
N LEU A 114 -13.47 6.49 4.62
CA LEU A 114 -12.46 6.32 3.59
C LEU A 114 -11.78 4.96 3.72
N GLY A 115 -11.62 4.26 2.60
CA GLY A 115 -10.89 2.99 2.54
C GLY A 115 -10.28 2.74 1.17
N VAL A 116 -9.48 1.68 1.09
CA VAL A 116 -8.74 1.31 -0.13
C VAL A 116 -9.60 0.62 -1.19
N THR A 117 -10.75 0.05 -0.81
CA THR A 117 -11.64 -0.66 -1.73
C THR A 117 -12.18 0.31 -2.79
N GLY A 118 -11.91 0.03 -4.07
CA GLY A 118 -12.28 0.90 -5.19
C GLY A 118 -11.36 2.10 -5.41
N ALA A 119 -10.32 2.25 -4.59
CA ALA A 119 -9.20 3.15 -4.82
C ALA A 119 -7.96 2.34 -5.26
N LEU A 120 -7.40 1.54 -4.35
CA LEU A 120 -6.28 0.63 -4.63
C LEU A 120 -6.72 -0.61 -5.40
N THR A 121 -7.89 -1.16 -5.07
CA THR A 121 -8.40 -2.38 -5.68
C THR A 121 -9.32 -2.09 -6.85
N ARG A 122 -9.39 -3.03 -7.80
CA ARG A 122 -10.28 -2.94 -8.96
C ARG A 122 -11.73 -3.08 -8.53
N GLY A 123 -12.55 -2.09 -8.84
CA GLY A 123 -13.98 -2.10 -8.50
C GLY A 123 -14.22 -2.19 -6.99
N ALA A 124 -15.25 -2.92 -6.56
CA ALA A 124 -15.59 -3.05 -5.14
C ALA A 124 -14.91 -4.24 -4.43
N LEU A 125 -13.79 -4.74 -4.97
CA LEU A 125 -13.11 -5.92 -4.43
C LEU A 125 -12.36 -5.58 -3.12
N PRO A 126 -12.68 -6.21 -1.99
CA PRO A 126 -11.88 -6.04 -0.78
C PRO A 126 -10.54 -6.79 -0.90
N LEU A 127 -9.56 -6.39 -0.10
CA LEU A 127 -8.36 -7.20 0.12
C LEU A 127 -8.73 -8.54 0.75
N GLN A 128 -8.04 -9.61 0.34
CA GLN A 128 -8.36 -10.98 0.76
C GLN A 128 -7.84 -11.23 2.17
N GLU A 129 -8.67 -11.73 3.09
CA GLU A 129 -8.24 -11.97 4.48
C GLU A 129 -7.25 -13.13 4.62
N ARG A 130 -7.40 -14.15 3.77
CA ARG A 130 -6.60 -15.38 3.75
C ARG A 130 -6.26 -15.73 2.30
N PRO A 131 -5.30 -15.03 1.67
CA PRO A 131 -5.05 -15.16 0.24
C PRO A 131 -4.40 -16.49 -0.14
N GLY A 132 -3.75 -17.19 0.80
CA GLY A 132 -3.13 -18.49 0.52
C GLY A 132 -1.95 -18.76 1.44
N GLN A 133 -0.93 -19.38 0.88
CA GLN A 133 0.28 -19.78 1.59
C GLN A 133 1.55 -19.27 0.91
N PHE A 134 2.63 -19.22 1.67
CA PHE A 134 4.00 -19.17 1.17
C PHE A 134 4.81 -20.32 1.76
N THR A 135 5.91 -20.70 1.11
CA THR A 135 6.78 -21.77 1.60
C THR A 135 8.25 -21.41 1.47
N LEU A 136 9.07 -22.07 2.28
CA LEU A 136 10.52 -22.03 2.16
C LEU A 136 10.96 -23.15 1.23
N PHE A 137 11.64 -22.79 0.15
CA PHE A 137 12.09 -23.70 -0.89
C PHE A 137 13.17 -22.99 -1.72
N THR A 138 14.19 -23.73 -2.19
CA THR A 138 15.17 -23.23 -3.17
C THR A 138 15.12 -24.04 -4.45
N THR A 139 14.64 -23.41 -5.51
CA THR A 139 14.42 -24.06 -6.79
C THR A 139 15.76 -24.34 -7.51
N SER A 140 16.85 -23.63 -7.18
CA SER A 140 18.06 -23.51 -8.03
C SER A 140 19.14 -24.47 -7.60
N ASN A 141 19.04 -24.96 -6.37
CA ASN A 141 19.92 -25.95 -5.77
C ASN A 141 19.12 -26.97 -4.96
N ASN A 142 18.04 -27.49 -5.55
CA ASN A 142 17.22 -28.49 -4.87
C ASN A 142 17.97 -29.82 -4.67
N ALA A 143 17.69 -30.49 -3.55
CA ALA A 143 18.33 -31.78 -3.21
C ALA A 143 18.01 -32.90 -4.23
N ARG A 144 16.93 -32.78 -5.01
CA ARG A 144 16.57 -33.74 -6.08
C ARG A 144 17.55 -33.71 -7.26
N LEU A 145 18.36 -32.66 -7.37
CA LEU A 145 19.48 -32.54 -8.30
C LEU A 145 20.84 -32.90 -7.67
N GLY A 146 20.88 -33.39 -6.42
CA GLY A 146 22.10 -33.89 -5.77
C GLY A 146 22.95 -32.85 -5.04
N TYR A 147 22.41 -31.65 -4.76
CA TYR A 147 23.09 -30.60 -4.02
C TYR A 147 22.76 -30.64 -2.52
N PRO A 148 23.66 -30.21 -1.61
CA PRO A 148 23.28 -29.85 -0.24
C PRO A 148 22.29 -28.69 -0.33
N SER A 149 21.05 -28.91 0.09
CA SER A 149 19.96 -27.98 -0.16
C SER A 149 19.87 -26.93 0.93
N TYR A 150 19.88 -25.65 0.53
CA TYR A 150 19.67 -24.51 1.42
C TYR A 150 18.23 -24.02 1.31
N GLU A 151 17.28 -24.94 1.48
CA GLU A 151 15.85 -24.69 1.21
C GLU A 151 15.26 -23.60 2.12
N GLU A 152 15.92 -23.31 3.23
CA GLU A 152 15.61 -22.18 4.12
C GLU A 152 15.97 -20.81 3.55
N ALA A 153 16.69 -20.76 2.43
CA ALA A 153 17.20 -19.51 1.85
C ALA A 153 16.29 -18.94 0.76
N GLY A 154 15.26 -19.67 0.32
CA GLY A 154 14.35 -19.22 -0.72
C GLY A 154 12.91 -19.17 -0.24
N VAL A 155 12.12 -18.30 -0.86
CA VAL A 155 10.69 -18.10 -0.55
C VAL A 155 9.88 -18.11 -1.83
N TRP A 156 8.77 -18.84 -1.82
CA TRP A 156 7.90 -19.00 -2.99
C TRP A 156 6.42 -18.87 -2.61
N LEU A 157 5.66 -18.21 -3.47
CA LEU A 157 4.29 -17.79 -3.23
C LEU A 157 3.28 -18.71 -3.93
N PHE A 158 2.99 -19.86 -3.30
CA PHE A 158 1.96 -20.79 -3.77
C PHE A 158 1.42 -21.68 -2.65
N ASN A 159 0.24 -22.27 -2.88
CA ASN A 159 -0.38 -23.18 -1.94
C ASN A 159 0.21 -24.58 -2.10
N ILE A 160 1.24 -24.91 -1.32
CA ILE A 160 1.85 -26.25 -1.33
C ILE A 160 0.90 -27.34 -0.79
N VAL A 161 -0.11 -26.97 0.00
CA VAL A 161 -1.21 -27.85 0.40
C VAL A 161 -2.57 -27.21 0.04
N PRO A 162 -3.00 -27.27 -1.24
CA PRO A 162 -4.22 -26.60 -1.72
C PRO A 162 -5.47 -26.89 -0.88
N ASN A 163 -5.66 -28.14 -0.45
CA ASN A 163 -6.85 -28.56 0.30
C ASN A 163 -6.98 -27.90 1.68
N GLU A 164 -5.91 -27.28 2.20
CA GLU A 164 -5.91 -26.56 3.48
C GLU A 164 -6.19 -25.06 3.31
N THR A 165 -6.31 -24.56 2.07
CA THR A 165 -6.62 -23.15 1.79
C THR A 165 -8.11 -22.96 1.47
N PRO A 166 -8.67 -21.77 1.74
CA PRO A 166 -10.04 -21.44 1.33
C PRO A 166 -10.30 -21.62 -0.18
N GLN A 167 -9.28 -21.37 -1.00
CA GLN A 167 -9.35 -21.39 -2.45
C GLN A 167 -9.34 -22.81 -3.04
N ARG A 168 -8.72 -23.77 -2.33
CA ARG A 168 -8.58 -25.17 -2.78
C ARG A 168 -7.89 -25.34 -4.14
N ASP A 169 -6.93 -24.47 -4.43
CA ASP A 169 -6.08 -24.53 -5.62
C ASP A 169 -4.62 -24.22 -5.26
N THR A 170 -3.72 -24.31 -6.25
CA THR A 170 -2.28 -24.10 -6.06
C THR A 170 -1.89 -22.62 -5.95
N TRP A 171 -2.80 -21.68 -6.20
CA TRP A 171 -2.47 -20.27 -6.38
C TRP A 171 -2.76 -19.46 -5.13
N VAL A 172 -1.87 -18.52 -4.81
CA VAL A 172 -2.26 -17.44 -3.90
C VAL A 172 -3.26 -16.55 -4.63
N ARG A 173 -4.37 -16.23 -3.97
CA ARG A 173 -5.40 -15.34 -4.50
C ARG A 173 -5.42 -14.02 -3.76
N LEU A 174 -5.00 -12.96 -4.46
CA LEU A 174 -5.01 -11.59 -3.97
C LEU A 174 -6.15 -10.81 -4.67
N ALA A 175 -6.49 -9.64 -4.14
CA ALA A 175 -7.43 -8.78 -4.82
C ALA A 175 -6.80 -8.24 -6.10
N GLN A 176 -7.59 -8.07 -7.17
CA GLN A 176 -7.10 -7.32 -8.31
C GLN A 176 -6.87 -5.86 -7.92
N LEU A 177 -5.72 -5.32 -8.32
CA LEU A 177 -5.37 -3.92 -8.09
C LEU A 177 -5.84 -3.05 -9.26
N ALA A 178 -6.06 -1.75 -8.98
CA ALA A 178 -6.22 -0.77 -10.03
C ALA A 178 -4.86 -0.59 -10.77
N PRO A 179 -4.85 -0.20 -12.06
CA PRO A 179 -3.65 -0.27 -12.91
C PRO A 179 -2.41 0.51 -12.44
N ALA A 180 -2.59 1.49 -11.55
CA ALA A 180 -1.50 2.28 -11.00
C ALA A 180 -0.76 1.60 -9.83
N TRP A 181 -1.17 0.39 -9.46
CA TRP A 181 -0.67 -0.35 -8.31
C TRP A 181 -0.22 -1.76 -8.70
N THR A 182 0.80 -2.26 -8.02
CA THR A 182 1.32 -3.64 -8.15
C THR A 182 1.53 -4.24 -6.77
N TYR A 183 1.57 -5.57 -6.67
CA TYR A 183 2.08 -6.21 -5.47
C TYR A 183 3.60 -6.33 -5.55
N GLU A 184 4.26 -6.29 -4.39
CA GLU A 184 5.66 -6.64 -4.25
C GLU A 184 5.88 -7.52 -3.03
N GLY A 185 6.74 -8.50 -3.21
CA GLY A 185 7.10 -9.47 -2.21
C GLY A 185 8.40 -9.15 -1.51
N TRP A 186 8.44 -9.31 -0.19
CA TRP A 186 9.63 -9.02 0.61
C TRP A 186 9.96 -10.12 1.60
N VAL A 187 11.26 -10.32 1.82
CA VAL A 187 11.80 -10.88 3.06
C VAL A 187 12.44 -9.77 3.88
N VAL A 188 12.01 -9.64 5.14
CA VAL A 188 12.36 -8.52 5.99
C VAL A 188 12.99 -9.02 7.27
N ARG A 189 14.26 -8.65 7.51
CA ARG A 189 14.93 -8.93 8.78
C ARG A 189 14.67 -7.82 9.78
N ASP A 190 14.37 -8.20 11.01
CA ASP A 190 14.13 -7.30 12.15
C ASP A 190 13.02 -6.28 11.85
N LEU A 191 11.90 -6.75 11.30
CA LEU A 191 10.74 -5.91 10.92
C LEU A 191 10.33 -4.97 12.06
N GLY A 192 10.27 -3.67 11.76
CA GLY A 192 9.91 -2.62 12.72
C GLY A 192 11.09 -1.97 13.44
N ALA A 193 12.29 -2.55 13.35
CA ALA A 193 13.51 -1.90 13.83
C ALA A 193 13.99 -0.81 12.84
N SER A 194 14.71 0.20 13.35
CA SER A 194 15.27 1.27 12.51
C SER A 194 16.35 0.78 11.54
N ASN A 195 16.94 -0.38 11.81
CA ASN A 195 17.92 -1.08 10.99
C ASN A 195 17.33 -2.30 10.28
N ALA A 196 16.00 -2.38 10.11
CA ALA A 196 15.36 -3.45 9.38
C ALA A 196 15.94 -3.56 7.95
N VAL A 197 16.18 -4.80 7.51
CA VAL A 197 16.70 -5.07 6.16
C VAL A 197 15.56 -5.58 5.29
N TRP A 198 15.32 -4.89 4.18
CA TRP A 198 14.30 -5.25 3.20
C TRP A 198 14.97 -5.81 1.94
N LEU A 199 14.59 -7.02 1.55
CA LEU A 199 15.01 -7.64 0.31
C LEU A 199 13.75 -8.03 -0.47
N SER A 200 13.59 -7.49 -1.67
CA SER A 200 12.50 -7.85 -2.57
C SER A 200 12.76 -9.25 -3.14
N TYR A 201 11.70 -10.02 -3.34
CA TYR A 201 11.68 -11.20 -4.22
C TYR A 201 10.85 -10.96 -5.49
N GLY A 202 10.54 -9.70 -5.80
CA GLY A 202 9.95 -9.32 -7.07
C GLY A 202 8.53 -8.80 -6.97
N LYS A 203 8.12 -8.12 -8.03
CA LYS A 203 6.78 -7.54 -8.22
C LYS A 203 5.92 -8.46 -9.06
N PHE A 204 4.66 -8.60 -8.69
CA PHE A 204 3.72 -9.48 -9.35
C PHE A 204 2.30 -8.90 -9.39
N VAL A 205 1.52 -9.41 -10.33
CA VAL A 205 0.12 -9.02 -10.56
C VAL A 205 -0.77 -10.24 -10.51
N THR A 206 -2.08 -10.01 -10.37
CA THR A 206 -3.09 -11.06 -10.42
C THR A 206 -3.75 -11.14 -11.78
N ASP A 207 -4.25 -12.32 -12.13
CA ASP A 207 -5.16 -12.52 -13.25
C ASP A 207 -6.59 -11.99 -12.96
N ASP A 208 -7.51 -12.18 -13.90
CA ASP A 208 -8.93 -11.79 -13.74
C ASP A 208 -9.67 -12.56 -12.62
N GLY A 209 -9.15 -13.70 -12.18
CA GLY A 209 -9.64 -14.46 -11.03
C GLY A 209 -8.93 -14.15 -9.71
N GLY A 210 -8.03 -13.15 -9.69
CA GLY A 210 -7.23 -12.82 -8.52
C GLY A 210 -6.07 -13.78 -8.26
N ALA A 211 -5.83 -14.78 -9.11
CA ALA A 211 -4.74 -15.72 -8.94
C ALA A 211 -3.40 -15.08 -9.30
N VAL A 212 -2.39 -15.34 -8.47
CA VAL A 212 -1.00 -15.02 -8.75
C VAL A 212 -0.38 -16.25 -9.41
N ALA A 213 -0.48 -16.31 -10.74
CA ALA A 213 -0.20 -17.51 -11.54
C ALA A 213 0.98 -17.38 -12.51
N GLU A 214 1.64 -16.23 -12.50
CA GLU A 214 2.82 -15.94 -13.29
C GLU A 214 4.00 -15.68 -12.34
N LYS A 215 5.22 -15.86 -12.85
CA LYS A 215 6.41 -15.42 -12.13
C LYS A 215 6.39 -13.90 -11.91
N ASP A 216 7.08 -13.44 -10.88
CA ASP A 216 7.37 -12.02 -10.69
C ASP A 216 8.34 -11.49 -11.77
N ASP A 217 8.61 -10.19 -11.72
CA ASP A 217 9.47 -9.49 -12.66
C ASP A 217 10.98 -9.70 -12.46
N ASP A 218 11.40 -10.40 -11.40
CA ASP A 218 12.79 -10.74 -11.12
C ASP A 218 13.11 -12.24 -11.29
N GLY A 219 12.09 -13.10 -11.41
CA GLY A 219 12.22 -14.51 -11.73
C GLY A 219 12.76 -15.33 -10.56
N TRP A 220 14.07 -15.52 -10.53
CA TRP A 220 14.76 -16.20 -9.42
C TRP A 220 15.33 -15.21 -8.40
N GLY A 221 15.36 -13.94 -8.78
CA GLY A 221 16.06 -12.86 -8.10
C GLY A 221 17.58 -12.86 -8.32
N PRO A 222 18.21 -11.67 -8.19
CA PRO A 222 19.64 -11.48 -8.45
C PRO A 222 20.57 -12.15 -7.43
N LEU A 223 20.03 -12.66 -6.33
CA LEU A 223 20.77 -13.38 -5.28
C LEU A 223 20.59 -14.91 -5.34
N SER A 224 20.04 -15.44 -6.42
CA SER A 224 19.80 -16.89 -6.60
C SER A 224 21.07 -17.72 -6.80
N GLY A 225 22.21 -17.08 -7.08
CA GLY A 225 23.40 -17.79 -7.55
C GLY A 225 23.38 -18.12 -9.05
N ILE A 226 22.30 -17.80 -9.76
CA ILE A 226 22.20 -17.93 -11.21
C ILE A 226 22.54 -16.59 -11.87
N PRO A 227 23.51 -16.52 -12.80
CA PRO A 227 23.84 -15.27 -13.49
C PRO A 227 22.72 -14.71 -14.38
N ASP A 228 21.97 -15.59 -15.07
CA ASP A 228 20.85 -15.24 -15.95
C ASP A 228 19.50 -15.47 -15.25
N TYR A 229 19.38 -14.95 -14.03
CA TYR A 229 18.25 -15.21 -13.12
C TYR A 229 16.87 -14.78 -13.67
N LEU A 230 16.82 -13.79 -14.59
CA LEU A 230 15.56 -13.32 -15.18
C LEU A 230 14.95 -14.32 -16.17
N THR A 231 15.80 -15.07 -16.89
CA THR A 231 15.37 -15.94 -17.99
C THR A 231 15.67 -17.42 -17.76
N ALA A 232 16.51 -17.74 -16.77
CA ALA A 232 16.69 -19.10 -16.29
C ALA A 232 15.37 -19.66 -15.72
N GLY A 233 15.14 -20.97 -15.91
CA GLY A 233 14.23 -21.86 -15.15
C GLY A 233 12.79 -21.40 -14.83
N ILE A 234 11.82 -22.31 -14.99
CA ILE A 234 10.41 -22.01 -15.30
C ILE A 234 9.46 -22.13 -14.09
N ASP A 235 9.88 -21.80 -12.87
CA ASP A 235 8.91 -21.78 -11.77
C ASP A 235 7.97 -20.58 -11.97
N ASN A 236 6.73 -20.87 -12.37
CA ASN A 236 5.70 -19.88 -12.70
C ASN A 236 5.01 -19.30 -11.46
N PHE A 237 5.75 -19.15 -10.37
CA PHE A 237 5.26 -18.61 -9.12
C PHE A 237 6.20 -17.48 -8.70
N PRO A 238 5.68 -16.42 -8.06
CA PRO A 238 6.56 -15.42 -7.50
C PRO A 238 7.44 -15.98 -6.39
N GLY A 239 8.69 -15.56 -6.36
CA GLY A 239 9.65 -16.03 -5.37
C GLY A 239 11.09 -15.73 -5.74
N SER A 240 11.97 -15.94 -4.78
CA SER A 240 13.40 -15.79 -5.02
C SER A 240 14.20 -16.74 -4.16
N ASP A 241 15.33 -17.15 -4.71
CA ASP A 241 16.39 -17.84 -3.98
C ASP A 241 17.42 -16.81 -3.51
N PHE A 242 17.79 -16.85 -2.23
CA PHE A 242 18.83 -15.97 -1.68
C PHE A 242 20.07 -16.78 -1.28
N LEU A 243 20.76 -17.32 -2.28
CA LEU A 243 21.83 -18.30 -2.13
C LEU A 243 23.24 -17.75 -2.32
N ALA A 244 23.43 -16.90 -3.34
CA ALA A 244 24.75 -16.40 -3.71
C ALA A 244 24.63 -15.11 -4.53
N ASN A 245 25.71 -14.33 -4.57
CA ASN A 245 25.74 -13.03 -5.24
C ASN A 245 26.70 -13.04 -6.43
N PRO A 246 26.35 -13.74 -7.53
CA PRO A 246 27.24 -13.89 -8.69
C PRO A 246 27.46 -12.55 -9.42
N LEU A 247 26.57 -11.58 -9.21
CA LEU A 247 26.61 -10.25 -9.82
C LEU A 247 27.39 -9.23 -8.99
N GLY A 248 27.87 -9.59 -7.79
CA GLY A 248 28.64 -8.70 -6.92
C GLY A 248 27.85 -7.47 -6.44
N LEU A 249 26.53 -7.59 -6.29
CA LEU A 249 25.67 -6.51 -5.81
C LEU A 249 26.00 -6.15 -4.35
N PRO A 250 25.83 -4.88 -3.93
CA PRO A 250 25.99 -4.52 -2.53
C PRO A 250 24.96 -5.27 -1.66
N LEU A 251 25.43 -5.88 -0.58
CA LEU A 251 24.56 -6.49 0.42
C LEU A 251 24.42 -5.57 1.63
N PRO A 252 23.21 -5.45 2.21
CA PRO A 252 23.02 -4.76 3.47
C PRO A 252 23.91 -5.32 4.58
N ALA A 253 24.34 -4.44 5.49
CA ALA A 253 25.20 -4.84 6.61
C ALA A 253 24.53 -5.95 7.44
N GLY A 254 25.32 -6.98 7.77
CA GLY A 254 24.84 -8.11 8.58
C GLY A 254 23.99 -9.14 7.83
N VAL A 255 23.85 -9.03 6.51
CA VAL A 255 23.29 -10.07 5.65
C VAL A 255 24.41 -10.97 5.12
N THR A 256 24.23 -12.28 5.24
CA THR A 256 25.13 -13.30 4.70
C THR A 256 24.35 -14.25 3.82
N LEU A 257 24.97 -14.71 2.71
CA LEU A 257 24.37 -15.70 1.81
C LEU A 257 25.03 -17.08 2.00
N PRO A 258 24.29 -18.19 1.86
CA PRO A 258 22.83 -18.24 1.69
C PRO A 258 22.09 -17.69 2.92
N LEU A 259 20.91 -17.10 2.73
CA LEU A 259 20.10 -16.63 3.86
C LEU A 259 19.66 -17.80 4.73
N ASP A 260 19.57 -17.56 6.03
CA ASP A 260 18.80 -18.40 6.95
C ASP A 260 17.50 -17.68 7.29
N LEU A 261 16.42 -17.92 6.53
CA LEU A 261 15.12 -17.29 6.81
C LEU A 261 14.47 -17.83 8.09
N ARG A 262 15.10 -18.79 8.78
CA ARG A 262 14.71 -19.25 10.12
C ARG A 262 15.56 -18.64 11.23
N GLU A 263 16.45 -17.70 10.91
CA GLU A 263 17.30 -17.01 11.89
C GLU A 263 16.48 -16.52 13.09
N ARG A 264 17.03 -16.72 14.29
CA ARG A 264 16.45 -16.35 15.57
C ARG A 264 17.21 -15.21 16.22
N ASP A 265 16.49 -14.33 16.91
CA ASP A 265 17.11 -13.36 17.81
C ASP A 265 17.54 -14.02 19.13
N ALA A 266 18.18 -13.25 20.01
CA ALA A 266 18.64 -13.74 21.31
C ALA A 266 17.50 -14.20 22.24
N ALA A 267 16.26 -13.78 21.99
CA ALA A 267 15.07 -14.18 22.72
C ALA A 267 14.34 -15.38 22.09
N GLY A 268 14.83 -15.90 20.96
CA GLY A 268 14.20 -16.99 20.22
C GLY A 268 13.06 -16.55 19.30
N GLY A 269 12.90 -15.25 19.04
CA GLY A 269 11.97 -14.70 18.06
C GLY A 269 12.48 -14.84 16.62
N SER A 270 11.57 -14.97 15.65
CA SER A 270 11.93 -14.97 14.22
C SER A 270 12.43 -13.60 13.82
N ARG A 271 13.66 -13.54 13.27
CA ARG A 271 14.19 -12.27 12.74
C ARG A 271 13.62 -11.94 11.38
N TRP A 272 13.33 -12.96 10.58
CA TRP A 272 12.77 -12.77 9.25
C TRP A 272 11.24 -12.82 9.26
N SER A 273 10.65 -11.93 8.48
CA SER A 273 9.23 -11.87 8.16
C SER A 273 9.04 -11.86 6.64
N HIS A 274 8.00 -12.54 6.18
CA HIS A 274 7.45 -12.35 4.85
C HIS A 274 6.49 -11.17 4.86
N VAL A 275 6.58 -10.30 3.87
CA VAL A 275 5.69 -9.15 3.71
C VAL A 275 5.26 -9.06 2.25
N ILE A 276 3.99 -8.77 2.00
CA ILE A 276 3.50 -8.35 0.67
C ILE A 276 2.98 -6.93 0.81
N THR A 277 3.48 -6.04 -0.04
CA THR A 277 3.08 -4.64 -0.11
C THR A 277 2.28 -4.34 -1.36
N ILE A 278 1.59 -3.20 -1.38
CA ILE A 278 0.98 -2.62 -2.57
C ILE A 278 1.79 -1.37 -2.91
N GLU A 279 2.43 -1.40 -4.07
CA GLU A 279 3.42 -0.43 -4.52
C GLU A 279 2.89 0.36 -5.72
N PRO A 280 3.29 1.63 -5.90
CA PRO A 280 3.08 2.32 -7.17
C PRO A 280 3.67 1.52 -8.34
N ALA A 281 2.87 1.25 -9.37
CA ALA A 281 3.30 0.44 -10.52
C ALA A 281 4.43 1.09 -11.36
N THR A 282 4.67 2.39 -11.14
CA THR A 282 5.77 3.16 -11.76
C THR A 282 7.12 2.88 -11.12
N GLU A 283 7.17 2.38 -9.90
CA GLU A 283 8.39 2.00 -9.24
C GLU A 283 8.76 0.57 -9.67
N ARG A 284 9.74 0.43 -10.56
CA ARG A 284 10.29 -0.87 -10.97
C ARG A 284 11.81 -0.89 -10.75
N GLY A 285 12.31 -2.00 -10.21
CA GLY A 285 13.75 -2.25 -10.10
C GLY A 285 14.44 -1.48 -8.99
N GLU A 286 14.00 -1.67 -7.73
CA GLU A 286 14.74 -1.12 -6.60
C GLU A 286 16.14 -1.75 -6.52
N ALA A 287 17.17 -0.91 -6.35
CA ALA A 287 18.51 -1.43 -6.16
C ALA A 287 18.57 -2.24 -4.86
N MET A 288 19.15 -3.43 -4.94
CA MET A 288 19.32 -4.31 -3.78
C MET A 288 19.97 -3.56 -2.61
N GLY A 289 19.33 -3.63 -1.44
CA GLY A 289 19.77 -2.95 -0.22
C GLY A 289 19.49 -1.45 -0.13
N ALA A 290 18.91 -0.85 -1.18
CA ALA A 290 18.36 0.50 -1.15
C ALA A 290 16.83 0.51 -1.26
N ALA A 291 16.22 -0.68 -1.18
CA ALA A 291 14.80 -0.88 -1.29
C ALA A 291 14.02 -0.17 -0.19
N ARG A 292 12.91 0.47 -0.56
CA ARG A 292 12.05 1.24 0.34
C ARG A 292 10.61 0.86 0.05
N PRO A 293 10.07 -0.15 0.75
CA PRO A 293 8.69 -0.56 0.55
C PRO A 293 7.74 0.60 0.81
N PHE A 294 6.74 0.76 -0.05
CA PHE A 294 5.66 1.69 0.19
C PHE A 294 4.89 1.31 1.48
N LEU A 295 4.13 2.28 1.97
CA LEU A 295 3.50 2.20 3.29
C LEU A 295 2.36 1.18 3.37
N VAL A 296 1.81 0.73 2.23
CA VAL A 296 0.65 -0.16 2.20
C VAL A 296 1.12 -1.61 2.31
N ARG A 297 0.94 -2.23 3.48
CA ARG A 297 1.49 -3.54 3.85
C ARG A 297 0.39 -4.48 4.34
N PRO A 298 -0.51 -4.91 3.45
CA PRO A 298 -1.70 -5.66 3.84
C PRO A 298 -1.39 -7.06 4.37
N TYR A 299 -0.22 -7.63 4.07
CA TYR A 299 0.14 -8.98 4.50
C TYR A 299 1.52 -9.00 5.14
N ARG A 300 1.61 -9.58 6.34
CA ARG A 300 2.90 -9.85 6.98
C ARG A 300 2.80 -11.03 7.93
N ASP A 301 3.79 -11.91 7.87
CA ASP A 301 3.85 -13.10 8.69
C ASP A 301 5.31 -13.47 9.01
N PRO A 302 5.63 -13.87 10.25
CA PRO A 302 6.95 -14.38 10.56
C PRO A 302 7.18 -15.71 9.84
N PHE A 303 8.43 -16.01 9.47
CA PHE A 303 8.78 -17.32 8.90
C PHE A 303 8.61 -18.47 9.90
N GLY A 304 8.75 -18.21 11.22
CA GLY A 304 8.49 -19.20 12.26
C GLY A 304 9.44 -20.42 12.21
N ASP A 305 9.15 -21.46 13.00
CA ASP A 305 10.05 -22.61 13.22
C ASP A 305 9.92 -23.73 12.18
N ALA A 306 8.86 -23.68 11.36
CA ALA A 306 8.60 -24.71 10.37
C ALA A 306 9.78 -24.83 9.40
N GLY A 307 10.11 -26.06 8.99
CA GLY A 307 11.15 -26.30 7.99
C GLY A 307 10.72 -25.89 6.58
N ALA A 308 11.59 -26.18 5.61
CA ALA A 308 11.28 -26.09 4.19
C ALA A 308 10.13 -27.02 3.78
N GLY A 309 9.43 -26.65 2.70
CA GLY A 309 8.28 -27.39 2.16
C GLY A 309 7.07 -27.45 3.09
N ARG A 310 7.09 -26.74 4.21
CA ARG A 310 5.93 -26.57 5.09
C ARG A 310 5.14 -25.32 4.68
N PRO A 311 3.81 -25.40 4.61
CA PRO A 311 2.99 -24.23 4.30
C PRO A 311 3.02 -23.24 5.45
N ARG A 312 3.05 -21.95 5.12
CA ARG A 312 2.82 -20.84 6.06
C ARG A 312 1.64 -20.03 5.53
N ALA A 313 0.68 -19.74 6.40
CA ALA A 313 -0.49 -18.97 6.00
C ALA A 313 -0.09 -17.50 5.80
N ILE A 314 -0.59 -16.90 4.73
CA ILE A 314 -0.54 -15.45 4.53
C ILE A 314 -1.74 -14.85 5.26
N THR A 315 -1.50 -13.85 6.10
CA THR A 315 -2.52 -13.24 6.96
C THR A 315 -2.68 -11.78 6.65
N TYR A 316 -3.93 -11.36 6.42
CA TYR A 316 -4.27 -9.94 6.30
C TYR A 316 -4.05 -9.17 7.60
N ARG A 317 -3.48 -7.97 7.50
CA ARG A 317 -3.13 -7.08 8.61
C ARG A 317 -3.77 -5.71 8.39
N PRO A 318 -4.96 -5.45 8.97
CA PRO A 318 -5.70 -4.21 8.73
C PRO A 318 -4.93 -2.97 9.19
N ASP A 319 -4.03 -3.09 10.16
CA ASP A 319 -3.18 -1.99 10.64
C ASP A 319 -2.09 -1.58 9.64
N GLY A 320 -1.81 -2.43 8.64
CA GLY A 320 -0.94 -2.11 7.50
C GLY A 320 -1.67 -1.48 6.32
N VAL A 321 -2.96 -1.15 6.44
CA VAL A 321 -3.78 -0.63 5.34
C VAL A 321 -4.36 0.74 5.67
N PRO A 322 -4.14 1.75 4.80
CA PRO A 322 -4.75 3.07 4.93
C PRO A 322 -6.27 3.03 5.09
N HIS A 323 -6.79 3.82 6.01
CA HIS A 323 -8.22 4.03 6.18
C HIS A 323 -8.46 5.36 6.91
N GLY A 324 -9.71 5.82 6.97
CA GLY A 324 -10.00 7.03 7.71
C GLY A 324 -11.42 7.54 7.58
N THR A 325 -11.58 8.82 7.91
CA THR A 325 -12.83 9.56 7.70
C THR A 325 -12.56 10.91 7.05
N ALA A 326 -13.54 11.39 6.31
CA ALA A 326 -13.59 12.75 5.79
C ALA A 326 -14.87 13.43 6.24
N GLU A 327 -14.80 14.71 6.61
CA GLU A 327 -15.94 15.54 6.98
C GLU A 327 -15.90 16.85 6.20
N LEU A 328 -16.95 17.10 5.43
CA LEU A 328 -17.13 18.32 4.64
C LEU A 328 -17.99 19.31 5.43
N ARG A 329 -17.34 20.35 5.95
CA ARG A 329 -17.96 21.41 6.77
C ARG A 329 -18.20 22.65 5.91
#